data_AF-A0A357L892-F1
#
_entry.id   AF-A0A357L892-F1
#
_cell.length_a   1.000
_cell.length_b   1.000
_cell.length_c   1.000
_cell.angle_alpha   90.00
_cell.angle_beta   90.00
_cell.angle_gamma   90.00
#
_symmetry.space_group_name_H-M   'P 1'
#
loop_
_entity.id
_entity.type
_entity.pdbx_description
1 polymer ?
#
loop_
_entity_poly.entity_id
_entity_poly.type
_entity_poly.pdbx_seq_one_letter_code
_entity_poly.pdbx_strand_id
1 'polypeptide(L)'
;MEPGDFKKWRKGLKFSQKEAAHALGLKRRMIQYYEKGERDGDKVEIPLSVRLACFALAEGVEDYHGPNRKIRRREDKKADEPEAEKPKEKKKDREKEKIAEPA
;
A
#
# COMPACT_ATOMS: atom_id res chain seq x y z
N MET A 1 7.13 -4.35 -25.06
CA MET A 1 7.11 -3.06 -24.35
C MET A 1 8.55 -2.71 -24.06
N GLU A 2 9.04 -1.64 -24.66
CA GLU A 2 10.40 -1.17 -24.44
C GLU A 2 10.48 -0.32 -23.15
N PRO A 3 11.69 -0.13 -22.57
CA PRO A 3 11.87 0.71 -21.39
C PRO A 3 11.28 2.13 -21.54
N GLY A 4 11.43 2.70 -22.75
CA GLY A 4 10.86 4.00 -23.09
C GLY A 4 9.34 4.03 -23.06
N ASP A 5 8.68 2.97 -23.53
CA ASP A 5 7.22 2.86 -23.52
C ASP A 5 6.66 2.68 -22.12
N PHE A 6 7.35 1.90 -21.28
CA PHE A 6 6.97 1.71 -19.88
C PHE A 6 6.99 3.05 -19.12
N LYS A 7 8.00 3.88 -19.37
CA LYS A 7 8.08 5.25 -18.81
C LYS A 7 6.94 6.14 -19.31
N LYS A 8 6.59 6.06 -20.60
CA LYS A 8 5.46 6.82 -21.18
C LYS A 8 4.13 6.39 -20.58
N TRP A 9 3.88 5.08 -20.48
CA TRP A 9 2.69 4.52 -19.83
C TRP A 9 2.51 5.07 -18.41
N ARG A 10 3.56 4.98 -17.59
CA ARG A 10 3.53 5.49 -16.21
C ARG A 10 3.17 6.97 -16.16
N LYS A 11 3.82 7.78 -17.00
CA LYS A 11 3.55 9.22 -17.08
C LYS A 11 2.15 9.53 -17.61
N GLY A 12 1.63 8.73 -18.55
CA GLY A 12 0.28 8.86 -19.10
C GLY A 12 -0.79 8.67 -18.03
N LEU A 13 -0.58 7.72 -17.12
CA LEU A 13 -1.44 7.50 -15.94
C LEU A 13 -1.13 8.44 -14.75
N LYS A 14 -0.20 9.39 -14.94
CA LYS A 14 0.26 10.34 -13.90
C LYS A 14 0.79 9.66 -12.62
N PHE A 15 1.24 8.40 -12.72
CA PHE A 15 1.80 7.69 -11.58
C PHE A 15 3.23 8.12 -11.29
N SER A 16 3.52 8.34 -10.01
CA SER A 16 4.89 8.31 -9.49
C SER A 16 5.49 6.89 -9.59
N GLN A 17 6.81 6.76 -9.47
CA GLN A 17 7.45 5.43 -9.43
C GLN A 17 6.95 4.59 -8.24
N LYS A 18 6.55 5.23 -7.14
CA LYS A 18 6.01 4.55 -5.94
C LYS A 18 4.59 4.02 -6.21
N GLU A 19 3.73 4.84 -6.81
CA GLU A 19 2.35 4.46 -7.14
C GLU A 19 2.31 3.36 -8.18
N ALA A 20 3.11 3.47 -9.24
CA ALA A 20 3.22 2.42 -10.25
C ALA A 20 3.69 1.09 -9.65
N ALA A 21 4.62 1.14 -8.69
CA ALA A 21 5.07 -0.05 -7.96
C ALA A 21 3.92 -0.66 -7.14
N HIS A 22 3.15 0.17 -6.44
CA HIS A 22 1.99 -0.29 -5.67
C HIS A 22 0.90 -0.90 -6.56
N ALA A 23 0.53 -0.21 -7.65
CA ALA A 23 -0.49 -0.67 -8.59
C ALA A 23 -0.11 -1.99 -9.28
N LEU A 24 1.17 -2.18 -9.59
CA LEU A 24 1.67 -3.42 -10.18
C LEU A 24 1.99 -4.52 -9.15
N GLY A 25 1.93 -4.21 -7.84
CA GLY A 25 2.35 -5.15 -6.79
C GLY A 25 3.86 -5.46 -6.79
N LEU A 26 4.68 -4.54 -7.27
CA LEU A 26 6.13 -4.70 -7.41
C LEU A 26 6.91 -3.83 -6.42
N LYS A 27 8.17 -4.18 -6.17
CA LYS A 27 9.10 -3.30 -5.46
C LYS A 27 9.43 -2.09 -6.34
N ARG A 28 9.55 -0.90 -5.73
CA ARG A 28 9.93 0.35 -6.44
C ARG A 28 11.19 0.20 -7.31
N ARG A 29 12.17 -0.58 -6.85
CA ARG A 29 13.40 -0.87 -7.59
C ARG A 29 13.14 -1.53 -8.96
N MET A 30 12.12 -2.38 -9.07
CA MET A 30 11.76 -3.03 -10.34
C MET A 30 11.27 -2.03 -11.38
N ILE A 31 10.50 -1.02 -10.95
CA ILE A 31 10.05 0.06 -11.84
C ILE A 31 11.27 0.81 -12.41
N GLN A 32 12.30 1.05 -11.59
CA GLN A 32 13.53 1.70 -12.05
C GLN A 32 14.30 0.83 -13.05
N TYR A 33 14.43 -0.47 -12.79
CA TYR A 33 15.09 -1.40 -13.72
C TYR A 33 14.35 -1.48 -15.06
N TYR A 34 13.02 -1.51 -15.04
CA TYR A 34 12.22 -1.54 -16.27
C TYR A 34 12.27 -0.22 -17.05
N GLU A 35 12.31 0.93 -16.37
CA GLU A 35 12.48 2.23 -17.04
C GLU A 35 13.89 2.43 -17.61
N LYS A 36 14.90 1.88 -16.93
CA LYS A 36 16.31 1.96 -17.38
C LYS A 36 16.64 0.91 -18.44
N GLY A 37 15.96 -0.24 -18.41
CA GLY A 37 16.22 -1.39 -19.27
C GLY A 37 17.40 -2.25 -18.81
N GLU A 38 17.93 -2.02 -17.61
CA GLU A 38 19.10 -2.73 -17.08
C GLU A 38 19.03 -2.92 -15.56
N ARG A 39 19.70 -3.97 -15.09
CA ARG A 39 19.93 -4.28 -13.68
C ARG A 39 21.38 -4.69 -13.51
N ASP A 40 22.13 -3.88 -12.76
CA ASP A 40 23.51 -4.17 -12.39
C ASP A 40 24.43 -4.49 -13.59
N GLY A 41 24.11 -3.91 -14.76
CA GLY A 41 24.84 -4.12 -16.03
C GLY A 41 24.18 -5.09 -16.99
N ASP A 42 23.25 -5.93 -16.51
CA ASP A 42 22.52 -6.87 -17.34
C ASP A 42 21.26 -6.23 -17.92
N LYS A 43 20.99 -6.49 -19.20
CA LYS A 43 19.78 -6.01 -19.86
C LYS A 43 18.56 -6.69 -19.24
N VAL A 44 17.60 -5.90 -18.76
CA VAL A 44 16.36 -6.40 -18.18
C VAL A 44 15.21 -6.15 -19.13
N GLU A 45 14.59 -7.25 -19.54
CA GLU A 45 13.34 -7.21 -20.28
C GLU A 45 12.14 -7.15 -19.34
N ILE A 46 11.09 -6.46 -19.77
CA ILE A 46 9.83 -6.37 -19.03
C ILE A 46 9.05 -7.68 -19.24
N PRO A 47 8.78 -8.46 -18.18
CA PRO A 47 8.08 -9.73 -18.29
C PRO A 47 6.67 -9.57 -18.87
N LEU A 48 6.16 -10.62 -19.53
CA LEU A 48 4.82 -10.62 -20.11
C LEU A 48 3.72 -10.26 -19.09
N SER A 49 3.82 -10.81 -17.87
CA SER A 49 2.88 -10.54 -16.78
C SER A 49 2.77 -9.04 -16.46
N VAL A 50 3.90 -8.34 -16.40
CA VAL A 50 3.96 -6.91 -16.14
C VAL A 50 3.34 -6.12 -17.30
N ARG A 51 3.62 -6.52 -18.55
CA ARG A 51 3.04 -5.86 -19.73
C ARG A 51 1.51 -5.97 -19.75
N LEU A 52 0.98 -7.15 -19.42
CA LEU A 52 -0.47 -7.37 -19.33
C LEU A 52 -1.08 -6.58 -18.17
N ALA A 53 -0.41 -6.51 -17.02
CA ALA A 53 -0.86 -5.71 -15.89
C ALA A 53 -0.87 -4.20 -16.23
N CYS A 54 0.13 -3.70 -16.95
CA CYS A 54 0.14 -2.31 -17.42
C CYS A 54 -1.06 -2.00 -18.33
N PHE A 55 -1.43 -2.94 -19.20
CA PHE A 55 -2.62 -2.80 -20.04
C PHE A 55 -3.90 -2.78 -19.19
N ALA A 56 -4.05 -3.73 -18.26
CA ALA A 56 -5.21 -3.77 -17.36
C ALA A 56 -5.38 -2.46 -16.57
N LEU A 57 -4.28 -1.91 -16.03
CA LEU A 57 -4.28 -0.63 -15.32
C LEU A 57 -4.62 0.55 -16.23
N ALA A 58 -4.20 0.52 -17.50
CA ALA A 58 -4.55 1.55 -18.47
C ALA A 58 -6.06 1.53 -18.80
N GLU A 59 -6.67 0.35 -18.80
CA GLU A 59 -8.12 0.15 -18.93
C GLU A 59 -8.88 0.41 -17.61
N GLY A 60 -8.19 0.77 -16.53
CA GLY A 60 -8.79 1.05 -15.22
C GLY A 60 -9.14 -0.20 -14.39
N VAL A 61 -8.61 -1.37 -14.77
CA VAL A 61 -8.81 -2.63 -14.04
C VAL A 61 -7.68 -2.84 -13.04
N GLU A 62 -7.93 -2.51 -11.77
CA GLU A 62 -6.94 -2.66 -10.69
C GLU A 62 -7.06 -3.98 -9.91
N ASP A 63 -8.27 -4.53 -9.77
CA ASP A 63 -8.53 -5.72 -8.94
C ASP A 63 -9.40 -6.74 -9.70
N TYR A 64 -8.76 -7.58 -10.51
CA TYR A 64 -9.43 -8.61 -11.31
C TYR A 64 -9.64 -9.90 -10.50
N HIS A 65 -10.92 -10.26 -10.33
CA HIS A 65 -11.35 -11.34 -9.44
C HIS A 65 -11.64 -12.68 -10.13
N GLY A 66 -11.48 -12.74 -11.45
CA GLY A 66 -11.77 -13.93 -12.25
C GLY A 66 -13.27 -14.21 -12.46
N PRO A 67 -13.61 -15.16 -13.34
CA PRO A 67 -14.99 -15.41 -13.78
C PRO A 67 -15.89 -16.11 -12.75
N ASN A 68 -15.33 -16.69 -11.69
CA ASN A 68 -16.08 -17.58 -10.78
C ASN A 68 -16.26 -17.02 -9.34
N ARG A 69 -16.04 -15.72 -9.13
CA ARG A 69 -16.26 -15.11 -7.81
C ARG A 69 -17.70 -14.59 -7.70
N LYS A 70 -18.45 -15.14 -6.74
CA LYS A 70 -19.58 -14.43 -6.14
C LYS A 70 -19.03 -13.11 -5.59
N ILE A 71 -19.42 -11.99 -6.17
CA ILE A 71 -18.98 -10.64 -5.80
C ILE A 71 -19.28 -10.45 -4.31
N ARG A 72 -18.26 -10.58 -3.44
CA ARG A 72 -18.34 -10.05 -2.09
C ARG A 72 -18.02 -8.57 -2.19
N ARG A 73 -19.06 -7.74 -2.30
CA ARG A 73 -18.93 -6.28 -2.10
C ARG A 73 -18.11 -6.09 -0.82
N ARG A 74 -16.99 -5.36 -0.91
CA ARG A 74 -16.32 -4.86 0.29
C ARG A 74 -17.30 -3.88 0.95
N GLU A 75 -18.05 -4.35 1.94
CA GLU A 75 -18.68 -3.48 2.92
C GLU A 75 -17.58 -2.91 3.82
N ASP A 76 -17.46 -1.58 3.79
CA ASP A 76 -16.93 -0.69 4.81
C ASP A 76 -15.54 -0.95 5.40
N LYS A 77 -14.49 -0.41 4.74
CA LYS A 77 -13.36 0.14 5.51
C LYS A 77 -13.75 1.55 5.97
N LYS A 78 -14.38 1.61 7.14
CA LYS A 78 -14.60 2.83 7.92
C LYS A 78 -13.25 3.52 8.17
N ALA A 79 -13.26 4.83 8.04
CA ALA A 79 -12.14 5.74 8.14
C ALA A 79 -11.27 5.51 9.39
N ASP A 80 -9.96 5.60 9.18
CA ASP A 80 -8.96 5.84 10.21
C ASP A 80 -9.24 7.24 10.80
N GLU A 81 -9.94 7.31 11.93
CA GLU A 81 -10.05 8.55 12.72
C GLU A 81 -8.87 8.65 13.69
N PRO A 82 -8.24 9.84 13.82
CA PRO A 82 -7.04 10.02 14.63
C PRO A 82 -7.34 9.92 16.12
N GLU A 83 -6.52 9.16 16.84
CA GLU A 83 -6.60 8.98 18.29
C GLU A 83 -6.37 10.32 19.00
N ALA A 84 -7.45 10.88 19.55
CA ALA A 84 -7.45 12.13 20.29
C ALA A 84 -6.74 11.98 21.64
N GLU A 85 -5.68 12.75 21.80
CA GLU A 85 -4.98 13.07 23.04
C GLU A 85 -5.98 13.50 24.14
N LYS A 86 -5.95 12.85 25.31
CA LYS A 86 -6.67 13.33 26.50
C LYS A 86 -5.74 13.60 27.67
N PRO A 87 -6.00 14.67 28.47
CA PRO A 87 -5.00 15.34 29.29
C PRO A 87 -4.93 14.80 30.73
N LYS A 88 -3.79 15.08 31.37
CA LYS A 88 -3.45 14.81 32.77
C LYS A 88 -4.41 15.49 33.76
N GLU A 89 -4.87 14.76 34.78
CA GLU A 89 -5.35 15.36 36.03
C GLU A 89 -4.80 14.64 37.27
N LYS A 90 -4.13 15.42 38.12
CA LYS A 90 -3.59 15.09 39.44
C LYS A 90 -4.68 15.34 40.51
N LYS A 91 -4.91 14.40 41.43
CA LYS A 91 -5.36 14.63 42.83
C LYS A 91 -4.76 13.50 43.70
N LYS A 92 -3.69 13.72 44.46
CA LYS A 92 -3.52 14.45 45.74
C LYS A 92 -4.17 13.71 46.93
N ASP A 93 -3.31 13.01 47.66
CA ASP A 93 -3.24 12.77 49.12
C ASP A 93 -4.53 12.75 49.96
N ARG A 94 -4.78 11.64 50.67
CA ARG A 94 -4.74 11.66 52.15
C ARG A 94 -4.67 10.27 52.80
N GLU A 95 -3.71 10.19 53.71
CA GLU A 95 -3.31 9.13 54.64
C GLU A 95 -4.29 8.93 55.81
N LYS A 96 -4.15 7.78 56.51
CA LYS A 96 -4.64 7.40 57.88
C LYS A 96 -6.13 6.99 58.00
N GLU A 97 -6.55 5.96 58.75
CA GLU A 97 -6.06 5.23 59.93
C GLU A 97 -6.87 3.90 60.03
N LYS A 98 -6.25 2.72 60.23
CA LYS A 98 -6.16 1.90 61.48
C LYS A 98 -7.43 1.14 61.97
N ILE A 99 -7.19 -0.09 62.49
CA ILE A 99 -8.00 -0.98 63.38
C ILE A 99 -8.92 -1.98 62.63
N ALA A 100 -9.01 -3.31 62.84
CA ALA A 100 -8.44 -4.33 63.76
C ALA A 100 -8.56 -5.76 63.12
N GLU A 101 -7.65 -6.67 63.55
CA GLU A 101 -7.67 -8.16 63.80
C GLU A 101 -8.87 -9.09 63.45
N PRO A 102 -8.80 -10.44 63.68
CA PRO A 102 -7.65 -11.35 63.90
C PRO A 102 -7.72 -12.71 63.15
N ALA A 103 -6.63 -13.48 63.15
CA ALA A 103 -6.61 -14.96 63.19
C ALA A 103 -5.25 -15.47 63.69
#